data_AF-A0A318IFH2-F1
#
_entry.id   AF-A0A318IFH2-F1
#
_cell.length_a   1.000
_cell.length_b   1.000
_cell.length_c   1.000
_cell.angle_alpha   90.00
_cell.angle_beta   90.00
_cell.angle_gamma   90.00
#
_symmetry.space_group_name_H-M   'P 1'
#
loop_
_entity.id
_entity.type
_entity.pdbx_description
1 polymer ?
#
loop_
_entity_poly.entity_id
_entity_poly.type
_entity_poly.pdbx_seq_one_letter_code
_entity_poly.pdbx_strand_id
1 'polypeptide(L)'
;MRHTICAITLFALLQGCTVQTSRRPTFGLGDFMSSALKELPYDSPPQVIYRIDDHRFVTLEHYRDCQHGESYYNDPRAGIRKYLGRGLFENFQGRIINADPTGANIVLPLAYPDGLICGNGEKGCAVPFWYSTDGGKTFATKIYIDHSFNAFEDSKDYTVAVTIDKLFVAKKYQYRMDRPEYDLSVRQYLLHPSVDPGNPQPSIFESDGAWASKKKLMPDGLRTPSGQDRITCDASIKPTNFDAPLAPQ
;
A
#
# COMPACT_ATOMS: atom_id res chain seq x y z
N MET A 1 -60.28 18.03 63.78
CA MET A 1 -58.82 18.14 63.97
C MET A 1 -58.14 17.05 63.16
N ARG A 2 -57.33 17.47 62.18
CA ARG A 2 -56.30 16.76 61.40
C ARG A 2 -56.56 15.29 61.00
N HIS A 3 -57.06 15.11 59.78
CA HIS A 3 -56.90 13.87 59.02
C HIS A 3 -55.51 13.88 58.35
N THR A 4 -54.65 12.94 58.73
CA THR A 4 -53.34 12.74 58.12
C THR A 4 -53.53 11.81 56.91
N ILE A 5 -53.43 12.36 55.70
CA ILE A 5 -53.42 11.58 54.46
C ILE A 5 -51.95 11.30 54.11
N CYS A 6 -51.50 10.06 54.33
CA CYS A 6 -50.22 9.59 53.80
C CYS A 6 -50.43 9.16 52.34
N ALA A 7 -49.94 9.97 51.41
CA ALA A 7 -49.82 9.58 50.01
C ALA A 7 -48.59 8.66 49.86
N ILE A 8 -48.84 7.37 49.60
CA ILE A 8 -47.80 6.41 49.24
C ILE A 8 -47.61 6.48 47.73
N THR A 9 -46.55 7.15 47.28
CA THR A 9 -46.11 7.16 45.88
C THR A 9 -45.36 5.86 45.58
N LEU A 10 -46.04 4.93 44.89
CA LEU A 10 -45.43 3.71 44.37
C LEU A 10 -44.77 4.03 43.00
N PHE A 11 -43.49 4.35 43.00
CA PHE A 11 -42.71 4.42 41.76
C PHE A 11 -42.35 2.99 41.31
N ALA A 12 -43.07 2.49 40.31
CA ALA A 12 -42.70 1.25 39.63
C ALA A 12 -41.45 1.51 38.77
N LEU A 13 -40.29 1.04 39.24
CA LEU A 13 -39.07 0.97 38.46
C LEU A 13 -39.23 -0.15 37.41
N LEU A 14 -39.71 0.22 36.22
CA LEU A 14 -39.54 -0.59 35.03
C LEU A 14 -38.05 -0.55 34.66
N GLN A 15 -37.27 -1.50 35.19
CA GLN A 15 -35.97 -1.81 34.63
C GLN A 15 -36.20 -2.48 33.28
N GLY A 16 -36.33 -1.66 32.23
CA GLY A 16 -36.21 -2.13 30.86
C GLY A 16 -34.87 -2.84 30.74
N CYS A 17 -34.91 -4.14 30.47
CA CYS A 17 -33.74 -4.84 29.95
C CYS A 17 -33.39 -4.16 28.63
N THR A 18 -32.47 -3.21 28.65
CA THR A 18 -31.78 -2.81 27.44
C THR A 18 -31.02 -4.05 27.01
N VAL A 19 -31.60 -4.80 26.07
CA VAL A 19 -30.85 -5.75 25.25
C VAL A 19 -29.70 -4.93 24.70
N GLN A 20 -28.51 -5.13 25.26
CA GLN A 20 -27.28 -4.58 24.74
C GLN A 20 -27.19 -5.14 23.33
N THR A 21 -27.65 -4.37 22.34
CA THR A 21 -27.50 -4.75 20.93
C THR A 21 -26.03 -5.03 20.77
N SER A 22 -25.68 -6.30 20.54
CA SER A 22 -24.32 -6.75 20.28
C SER A 22 -23.70 -5.73 19.34
N ARG A 23 -22.82 -4.88 19.86
CA ARG A 23 -22.20 -3.80 19.11
C ARG A 23 -21.37 -4.53 18.06
N ARG A 24 -21.84 -4.55 16.81
CA ARG A 24 -21.09 -5.16 15.72
C ARG A 24 -19.67 -4.60 15.79
N PRO A 25 -18.63 -5.43 15.67
CA PRO A 25 -17.26 -4.94 15.66
C PRO A 25 -17.16 -3.88 14.56
N THR A 26 -16.89 -2.63 14.93
CA THR A 26 -16.58 -1.61 13.93
C THR A 26 -15.18 -1.91 13.41
N PHE A 27 -14.99 -1.84 12.09
CA PHE A 27 -13.66 -1.96 11.50
C PHE A 27 -12.71 -0.92 12.12
N GLY A 28 -11.65 -1.39 12.77
CA GLY A 28 -10.59 -0.57 13.34
C GLY A 28 -9.31 -0.71 12.50
N LEU A 29 -8.81 0.41 11.96
CA LEU A 29 -7.57 0.39 11.18
C LEU A 29 -6.37 -0.07 12.02
N GLY A 30 -6.35 0.27 13.32
CA GLY A 30 -5.34 -0.22 14.25
C GLY A 30 -5.39 -1.73 14.46
N ASP A 31 -6.60 -2.31 14.56
CA ASP A 31 -6.76 -3.76 14.67
C ASP A 31 -6.31 -4.45 13.38
N PHE A 32 -6.68 -3.89 12.22
CA PHE A 32 -6.23 -4.37 10.91
C PHE A 32 -4.70 -4.39 10.81
N MET A 33 -4.03 -3.31 11.22
CA MET A 33 -2.57 -3.21 11.20
C MET A 33 -1.86 -3.91 12.37
N SER A 34 -2.61 -4.55 13.28
CA SER A 34 -2.03 -5.18 14.46
C SER A 34 -1.12 -6.35 14.09
N SER A 35 0.09 -6.35 14.64
CA SER A 35 1.02 -7.47 14.54
C SER A 35 0.56 -8.71 15.30
N ALA A 36 -0.44 -8.58 16.19
CA ALA A 36 -1.05 -9.71 16.88
C ALA A 36 -1.97 -10.55 15.97
N LEU A 37 -2.36 -10.01 14.81
CA LEU A 37 -3.10 -10.77 13.79
C LEU A 37 -2.13 -11.51 12.87
N LYS A 38 -2.12 -12.84 12.96
CA LYS A 38 -1.31 -13.69 12.08
C LYS A 38 -1.78 -13.66 10.62
N GLU A 39 -3.08 -13.63 10.39
CA GLU A 39 -3.73 -13.64 9.08
C GLU A 39 -5.07 -12.89 9.18
N LEU A 40 -5.55 -12.34 8.07
CA LEU A 40 -6.86 -11.71 8.01
C LEU A 40 -7.97 -12.75 7.87
N PRO A 41 -9.12 -12.59 8.56
CA PRO A 41 -10.17 -13.59 8.60
C PRO A 41 -11.08 -13.60 7.35
N TYR A 42 -10.80 -12.77 6.34
CA TYR A 42 -11.72 -12.55 5.24
C TYR A 42 -11.68 -13.68 4.21
N ASP A 43 -12.86 -14.14 3.79
CA ASP A 43 -13.05 -15.25 2.84
C ASP A 43 -13.06 -14.81 1.36
N SER A 44 -12.52 -13.63 1.08
CA SER A 44 -12.49 -13.06 -0.26
C SER A 44 -11.70 -13.93 -1.25
N PRO A 45 -12.21 -14.14 -2.48
CA PRO A 45 -11.45 -14.81 -3.52
C PRO A 45 -10.25 -13.93 -3.95
N PRO A 46 -9.05 -14.51 -4.13
CA PRO A 46 -7.88 -13.76 -4.61
C PRO A 46 -8.14 -13.00 -5.91
N GLN A 47 -7.70 -11.73 -5.96
CA GLN A 47 -7.74 -10.91 -7.17
C GLN A 47 -6.32 -10.61 -7.67
N VAL A 48 -6.07 -10.69 -8.98
CA VAL A 48 -4.83 -10.14 -9.56
C VAL A 48 -4.98 -8.63 -9.67
N ILE A 49 -4.23 -7.89 -8.86
CA ILE A 49 -4.34 -6.43 -8.77
C ILE A 49 -3.26 -5.67 -9.55
N TYR A 50 -2.17 -6.34 -9.90
CA TYR A 50 -1.13 -5.83 -10.79
C TYR A 50 -0.44 -6.95 -11.55
N ARG A 51 -0.36 -6.84 -12.88
CA ARG A 51 0.30 -7.82 -13.74
C ARG A 51 1.58 -7.22 -14.32
N ILE A 52 2.70 -7.93 -14.22
CA ILE A 52 3.94 -7.57 -14.91
C ILE A 52 3.96 -8.18 -16.31
N ASP A 53 3.65 -9.47 -16.41
CA ASP A 53 3.53 -10.22 -17.66
C ASP A 53 2.61 -11.45 -17.48
N ASP A 54 2.71 -12.41 -18.40
CA ASP A 54 1.87 -13.61 -18.43
C ASP A 54 1.95 -14.48 -17.18
N HIS A 55 3.07 -14.45 -16.44
CA HIS A 55 3.29 -15.30 -15.28
C HIS A 55 3.63 -14.54 -13.99
N ARG A 56 4.11 -13.30 -14.09
CA ARG A 56 4.47 -12.50 -12.91
C ARG A 56 3.37 -11.50 -12.59
N PHE A 57 2.83 -11.59 -11.38
CA PHE A 57 1.71 -10.74 -10.96
C PHE A 57 1.62 -10.62 -9.44
N VAL A 58 0.91 -9.60 -8.97
CA VAL A 58 0.57 -9.38 -7.56
C VAL A 58 -0.90 -9.67 -7.35
N THR A 59 -1.20 -10.45 -6.30
CA THR A 59 -2.55 -10.73 -5.84
C THR A 59 -2.90 -9.95 -4.59
N LEU A 60 -4.17 -9.59 -4.45
CA LEU A 60 -4.82 -9.17 -3.21
C LEU A 60 -5.63 -10.36 -2.68
N GLU A 61 -5.38 -10.74 -1.44
CA GLU A 61 -5.93 -11.91 -0.77
C GLU A 61 -6.42 -11.54 0.62
N HIS A 62 -7.29 -12.36 1.21
CA HIS A 62 -7.83 -12.17 2.56
C HIS A 62 -8.24 -10.72 2.85
N TYR A 63 -8.93 -10.08 1.91
CA TYR A 63 -9.20 -8.65 1.96
C TYR A 63 -10.64 -8.35 2.33
N ARG A 64 -10.86 -7.25 3.05
CA ARG A 64 -12.19 -6.71 3.33
C ARG A 64 -12.76 -5.95 2.13
N ASP A 65 -11.88 -5.18 1.51
CA ASP A 65 -12.12 -4.31 0.36
C ASP A 65 -10.78 -4.09 -0.37
N CYS A 66 -10.76 -3.28 -1.42
CA CYS A 66 -9.58 -3.07 -2.26
C CYS A 66 -8.39 -2.38 -1.59
N GLN A 67 -8.52 -1.93 -0.34
CA GLN A 67 -7.50 -1.17 0.40
C GLN A 67 -7.07 -1.85 1.70
N HIS A 68 -7.77 -2.92 2.10
CA HIS A 68 -7.57 -3.59 3.37
C HIS A 68 -7.45 -5.11 3.16
N GLY A 69 -6.27 -5.56 2.72
CA GLY A 69 -6.00 -6.97 2.55
C GLY A 69 -4.54 -7.33 2.71
N GLU A 70 -4.19 -8.49 2.15
CA GLU A 70 -2.85 -9.03 2.11
C GLU A 70 -2.39 -9.18 0.67
N SER A 71 -1.22 -8.64 0.37
CA SER A 71 -0.69 -8.64 -0.99
C SER A 71 0.43 -9.67 -1.16
N TYR A 72 0.47 -10.34 -2.31
CA TYR A 72 1.50 -11.33 -2.63
C TYR A 72 2.03 -11.18 -4.05
N TYR A 73 3.35 -11.19 -4.21
CA TYR A 73 3.98 -11.37 -5.51
C TYR A 73 4.04 -12.86 -5.87
N ASN A 74 3.68 -13.20 -7.10
CA ASN A 74 3.63 -14.57 -7.59
C ASN A 74 4.37 -14.70 -8.93
N ASP A 75 5.18 -15.74 -9.05
CA ASP A 75 5.71 -16.27 -10.30
C ASP A 75 5.62 -17.81 -10.26
N PRO A 76 4.52 -18.40 -10.77
CA PRO A 76 4.34 -19.84 -10.75
C PRO A 76 5.31 -20.57 -11.68
N ARG A 77 5.87 -19.92 -12.71
CA ARG A 77 6.89 -20.55 -13.57
C ARG A 77 8.20 -20.77 -12.82
N ALA A 78 8.54 -19.86 -11.91
CA ALA A 78 9.71 -19.96 -11.06
C ALA A 78 9.41 -20.60 -9.67
N GLY A 79 8.16 -20.98 -9.40
CA GLY A 79 7.73 -21.48 -8.09
C GLY A 79 7.82 -20.45 -6.96
N ILE A 80 7.74 -19.16 -7.30
CA ILE A 80 7.89 -18.05 -6.35
C ILE A 80 6.52 -17.58 -5.87
N ARG A 81 6.41 -17.43 -4.56
CA ARG A 81 5.35 -16.69 -3.89
C ARG A 81 5.97 -15.90 -2.73
N LYS A 82 5.75 -14.59 -2.70
CA LYS A 82 6.30 -13.68 -1.69
C LYS A 82 5.20 -12.83 -1.09
N TYR A 83 5.08 -12.88 0.23
CA TYR A 83 4.20 -12.00 0.97
C TYR A 83 4.77 -10.59 0.95
N LEU A 84 3.98 -9.63 0.47
CA LEU A 84 4.34 -8.21 0.38
C LEU A 84 3.86 -7.41 1.59
N GLY A 85 3.07 -8.03 2.46
CA GLY A 85 2.52 -7.43 3.67
C GLY A 85 1.03 -7.13 3.57
N ARG A 86 0.52 -6.55 4.66
CA ARG A 86 -0.89 -6.19 4.85
C ARG A 86 -1.08 -4.69 4.74
N GLY A 87 -2.03 -4.24 3.93
CA GLY A 87 -2.33 -2.81 3.82
C GLY A 87 -1.22 -2.02 3.13
N LEU A 88 -0.46 -2.63 2.20
CA LEU A 88 0.76 -2.03 1.66
C LEU A 88 0.68 -1.83 0.14
N PHE A 89 0.95 -2.88 -0.64
CA PHE A 89 1.07 -2.72 -2.09
C PHE A 89 -0.24 -2.22 -2.70
N GLU A 90 -1.38 -2.77 -2.29
CA GLU A 90 -2.72 -2.42 -2.78
C GLU A 90 -3.09 -0.95 -2.59
N ASN A 91 -2.43 -0.27 -1.65
CA ASN A 91 -2.70 1.11 -1.30
C ASN A 91 -1.89 2.12 -2.11
N PHE A 92 -0.90 1.68 -2.91
CA PHE A 92 -0.13 2.58 -3.76
C PHE A 92 -0.99 3.12 -4.91
N GLN A 93 -1.08 4.45 -5.03
CA GLN A 93 -1.95 5.13 -5.99
C GLN A 93 -1.23 5.67 -7.24
N GLY A 94 0.11 5.61 -7.24
CA GLY A 94 0.95 6.11 -8.32
C GLY A 94 1.02 5.17 -9.53
N ARG A 95 2.07 5.34 -10.34
CA ARG A 95 2.35 4.48 -11.50
C ARG A 95 3.51 3.54 -11.25
N ILE A 96 3.39 2.30 -11.73
CA ILE A 96 4.38 1.22 -11.58
C ILE A 96 4.80 0.72 -12.96
N ILE A 97 6.09 0.76 -13.27
CA ILE A 97 6.59 0.34 -14.58
C ILE A 97 7.71 -0.69 -14.42
N ASN A 98 7.40 -1.96 -14.67
CA ASN A 98 8.38 -3.04 -14.67
C ASN A 98 8.82 -3.35 -16.10
N ALA A 99 9.84 -2.64 -16.59
CA ALA A 99 10.26 -2.64 -18.00
C ALA A 99 11.58 -3.39 -18.27
N ASP A 100 12.10 -4.16 -17.30
CA ASP A 100 13.27 -5.01 -17.53
C ASP A 100 12.92 -6.21 -18.43
N PRO A 101 13.50 -6.30 -19.64
CA PRO A 101 13.21 -7.40 -20.57
C PRO A 101 13.76 -8.74 -20.11
N THR A 102 14.74 -8.78 -19.20
CA THR A 102 15.30 -10.03 -18.67
C THR A 102 14.41 -10.65 -17.61
N GLY A 103 13.54 -9.84 -17.01
CA GLY A 103 12.69 -10.23 -15.89
C GLY A 103 13.40 -10.36 -14.55
N ALA A 104 14.70 -10.05 -14.46
CA ALA A 104 15.46 -10.11 -13.22
C ALA A 104 15.10 -8.97 -12.27
N ASN A 105 14.95 -7.75 -12.79
CA ASN A 105 14.66 -6.59 -11.98
C ASN A 105 13.15 -6.36 -11.85
N ILE A 106 12.70 -6.19 -10.61
CA ILE A 106 11.30 -5.96 -10.26
C ILE A 106 11.24 -4.81 -9.26
N VAL A 107 10.24 -3.94 -9.37
CA VAL A 107 9.91 -2.93 -8.37
C VAL A 107 8.43 -2.93 -8.03
N LEU A 108 8.14 -2.88 -6.74
CA LEU A 108 6.80 -2.91 -6.14
C LEU A 108 6.72 -1.79 -5.09
N PRO A 109 6.28 -0.57 -5.47
CA PRO A 109 6.10 0.51 -4.52
C PRO A 109 4.93 0.23 -3.58
N LEU A 110 5.06 0.68 -2.32
CA LEU A 110 4.06 0.50 -1.29
C LEU A 110 3.48 1.85 -0.87
N ALA A 111 2.31 1.83 -0.25
CA ALA A 111 1.78 2.95 0.53
C ALA A 111 1.03 2.40 1.74
N TYR A 112 0.95 3.17 2.82
CA TYR A 112 0.11 2.77 3.95
C TYR A 112 -1.36 3.08 3.68
N PRO A 113 -2.31 2.43 4.39
CA PRO A 113 -3.73 2.72 4.23
C PRO A 113 -4.06 4.18 4.54
N ASP A 114 -5.11 4.69 3.92
CA ASP A 114 -5.60 6.04 4.24
C ASP A 114 -5.98 6.16 5.72
N GLY A 115 -5.64 7.29 6.32
CA GLY A 115 -5.82 7.55 7.74
C GLY A 115 -4.87 6.80 8.68
N LEU A 116 -3.91 6.01 8.19
CA LEU A 116 -2.90 5.39 9.07
C LEU A 116 -1.96 6.44 9.64
N ILE A 117 -1.76 6.39 10.96
CA ILE A 117 -0.79 7.21 11.68
C ILE A 117 0.41 6.33 12.08
N CYS A 118 1.61 6.68 11.62
CA CYS A 118 2.84 5.99 12.00
C CYS A 118 3.40 6.53 13.33
N GLY A 119 3.82 5.61 14.21
CA GLY A 119 4.42 5.96 15.50
C GLY A 119 3.49 6.80 16.37
N ASN A 120 3.97 7.95 16.84
CA ASN A 120 3.17 8.92 17.60
C ASN A 120 2.53 10.00 16.71
N GLY A 121 2.66 9.90 15.38
CA GLY A 121 2.11 10.85 14.42
C GLY A 121 2.92 12.13 14.20
N GLU A 122 4.04 12.34 14.89
CA GLU A 122 4.81 13.59 14.78
C GLU A 122 5.74 13.64 13.57
N LYS A 123 6.24 12.48 13.12
CA LYS A 123 7.27 12.38 12.08
C LYS A 123 6.73 11.93 10.72
N GLY A 124 5.45 11.60 10.62
CA GLY A 124 4.90 10.92 9.46
C GLY A 124 5.50 9.52 9.25
N CYS A 125 5.10 8.89 8.16
CA CYS A 125 5.48 7.55 7.75
C CYS A 125 6.69 7.57 6.81
N ALA A 126 7.62 6.65 7.03
CA ALA A 126 8.64 6.27 6.05
C ALA A 126 8.08 5.16 5.15
N VAL A 127 7.92 5.47 3.86
CA VAL A 127 7.24 4.60 2.89
C VAL A 127 8.28 3.97 1.96
N PRO A 128 8.44 2.63 1.99
CA PRO A 128 9.38 1.95 1.12
C PRO A 128 8.75 1.52 -0.20
N PHE A 129 9.61 1.28 -1.20
CA PHE A 129 9.32 0.32 -2.26
C PHE A 129 10.13 -0.95 -2.02
N TRP A 130 9.62 -2.06 -2.53
CA TRP A 130 10.34 -3.31 -2.64
C TRP A 130 10.96 -3.41 -4.03
N TYR A 131 12.17 -3.93 -4.12
CA TYR A 131 12.80 -4.22 -5.40
C TYR A 131 13.59 -5.53 -5.34
N SER A 132 13.72 -6.17 -6.49
CA SER A 132 14.47 -7.42 -6.69
C SER A 132 15.40 -7.25 -7.88
N THR A 133 16.53 -7.97 -7.84
CA THR A 133 17.49 -8.10 -8.95
C THR A 133 17.69 -9.57 -9.36
N ASP A 134 16.87 -10.48 -8.81
CA ASP A 134 16.98 -11.94 -8.98
C ASP A 134 15.66 -12.61 -9.43
N GLY A 135 14.77 -11.84 -10.04
CA GLY A 135 13.48 -12.30 -10.55
C GLY A 135 12.42 -12.51 -9.47
N GLY A 136 12.56 -11.84 -8.33
CA GLY A 136 11.63 -11.91 -7.20
C GLY A 136 11.91 -13.05 -6.21
N LYS A 137 13.06 -13.73 -6.31
CA LYS A 137 13.48 -14.73 -5.32
C LYS A 137 13.80 -14.08 -3.98
N THR A 138 14.39 -12.89 -4.02
CA THR A 138 14.58 -12.01 -2.87
C THR A 138 14.11 -10.60 -3.20
N PHE A 139 13.67 -9.89 -2.16
CA PHE A 139 13.29 -8.49 -2.24
C PHE A 139 14.04 -7.72 -1.16
N ALA A 140 14.52 -6.54 -1.53
CA ALA A 140 15.08 -5.56 -0.63
C ALA A 140 14.22 -4.30 -0.65
N THR A 141 14.38 -3.45 0.35
CA THR A 141 13.52 -2.28 0.55
C THR A 141 14.30 -0.98 0.55
N LYS A 142 13.71 0.09 0.03
CA LYS A 142 14.26 1.44 0.12
C LYS A 142 13.16 2.47 0.27
N ILE A 143 13.38 3.45 1.15
CA ILE A 143 12.44 4.55 1.41
C ILE A 143 12.42 5.50 0.20
N TYR A 144 11.23 5.81 -0.32
CA TYR A 144 11.05 6.78 -1.41
C TYR A 144 10.22 7.99 -1.02
N ILE A 145 9.30 7.83 -0.06
CA ILE A 145 8.64 8.93 0.64
C ILE A 145 9.10 8.90 2.08
N ASP A 146 9.70 9.98 2.53
CA ASP A 146 10.08 10.19 3.92
C ASP A 146 9.15 11.24 4.53
N HIS A 147 8.79 11.07 5.79
CA HIS A 147 7.89 11.96 6.54
C HIS A 147 6.49 12.21 5.91
N SER A 148 5.84 11.17 5.37
CA SER A 148 4.49 11.31 4.80
C SER A 148 3.39 11.25 5.86
N PHE A 149 2.49 12.24 5.89
CA PHE A 149 1.33 12.23 6.80
C PHE A 149 0.08 11.61 6.17
N ASN A 150 0.07 11.41 4.85
CA ASN A 150 -0.94 10.64 4.15
C ASN A 150 -0.27 9.86 3.00
N ALA A 151 0.31 8.71 3.33
CA ALA A 151 1.08 7.92 2.35
C ALA A 151 0.22 7.44 1.17
N PHE A 152 -1.07 7.15 1.44
CA PHE A 152 -2.03 6.76 0.42
C PHE A 152 -2.17 7.87 -0.63
N GLU A 153 -2.51 9.09 -0.20
CA GLU A 153 -2.70 10.23 -1.10
C GLU A 153 -1.39 10.71 -1.73
N ASP A 154 -0.32 10.84 -0.94
CA ASP A 154 0.98 11.34 -1.42
C ASP A 154 1.58 10.45 -2.53
N SER A 155 1.26 9.16 -2.53
CA SER A 155 1.77 8.20 -3.52
C SER A 155 1.25 8.46 -4.95
N LYS A 156 0.13 9.19 -5.12
CA LYS A 156 -0.49 9.52 -6.44
C LYS A 156 0.44 10.26 -7.38
N ASP A 157 1.40 10.99 -6.82
CA ASP A 157 2.34 11.82 -7.56
C ASP A 157 3.61 11.09 -7.98
N TYR A 158 3.75 9.81 -7.63
CA TYR A 158 4.92 9.03 -7.94
C TYR A 158 4.73 8.13 -9.16
N THR A 159 5.79 8.01 -9.96
CA THR A 159 6.01 6.93 -10.91
C THR A 159 7.28 6.21 -10.47
N VAL A 160 7.17 4.90 -10.22
CA VAL A 160 8.31 4.06 -9.88
C VAL A 160 8.53 3.07 -11.00
N ALA A 161 9.73 3.08 -11.58
CA ALA A 161 10.05 2.31 -12.77
C ALA A 161 11.35 1.53 -12.59
N VAL A 162 11.47 0.40 -13.28
CA VAL A 162 12.71 -0.38 -13.32
C VAL A 162 13.00 -0.87 -14.74
N THR A 163 14.28 -0.85 -15.11
CA THR A 163 14.86 -1.34 -16.36
C THR A 163 15.94 -2.39 -16.07
N ILE A 164 16.62 -2.88 -17.11
CA ILE A 164 17.70 -3.86 -16.98
C ILE A 164 18.85 -3.44 -16.05
N ASP A 165 19.08 -2.13 -15.90
CA ASP A 165 20.26 -1.56 -15.24
C ASP A 165 19.93 -0.46 -14.21
N LYS A 166 18.67 0.01 -14.15
CA LYS A 166 18.29 1.17 -13.34
C LYS A 166 16.90 1.04 -12.72
N LEU A 167 16.74 1.62 -11.54
CA LEU A 167 15.47 1.91 -10.91
C LEU A 167 15.28 3.44 -10.83
N PHE A 168 14.08 3.92 -11.13
CA PHE A 168 13.71 5.33 -11.10
C PHE A 168 12.56 5.56 -10.13
N VAL A 169 12.68 6.62 -9.34
CA VAL A 169 11.57 7.20 -8.56
C VAL A 169 11.37 8.61 -9.08
N ALA A 170 10.29 8.82 -9.82
CA ALA A 170 9.90 10.12 -10.35
C ALA A 170 8.71 10.66 -9.55
N LYS A 171 8.83 11.88 -9.02
CA LYS A 171 7.77 12.60 -8.32
C LYS A 171 7.32 13.79 -9.16
N LYS A 172 6.01 13.97 -9.33
CA LYS A 172 5.46 15.22 -9.89
C LYS A 172 5.81 16.39 -8.98
N TYR A 173 6.26 17.47 -9.60
CA TYR A 173 6.67 18.69 -8.93
C TYR A 173 6.09 19.88 -9.70
N GLN A 174 5.13 20.57 -9.08
CA GLN A 174 4.53 21.78 -9.66
C GLN A 174 5.17 23.01 -9.04
N TYR A 175 6.27 23.49 -9.62
CA TYR A 175 6.95 24.69 -9.16
C TYR A 175 6.29 25.97 -9.68
N ARG A 176 5.73 25.95 -10.89
CA ARG A 176 5.06 27.12 -11.46
C ARG A 176 3.58 26.88 -11.71
N MET A 177 2.77 27.80 -11.21
CA MET A 177 1.32 27.80 -11.39
C MET A 177 0.89 28.25 -12.80
N ASP A 178 1.83 28.77 -13.61
CA ASP A 178 1.58 29.27 -14.96
C ASP A 178 1.72 28.19 -16.05
N ARG A 179 2.16 26.97 -15.70
CA ARG A 179 2.25 25.85 -16.64
C ARG A 179 1.31 24.72 -16.22
N PRO A 180 0.55 24.15 -17.17
CA PRO A 180 -0.37 23.05 -16.89
C PRO A 180 0.35 21.69 -16.76
N GLU A 181 1.63 21.60 -17.14
CA GLU A 181 2.43 20.38 -17.11
C GLU A 181 3.38 20.37 -15.91
N TYR A 182 3.36 19.27 -15.14
CA TYR A 182 4.23 19.05 -13.99
C TYR A 182 5.66 18.76 -14.45
N ASP A 183 6.65 19.34 -13.78
CA ASP A 183 8.02 18.84 -13.88
C ASP A 183 8.15 17.53 -13.08
N LEU A 184 9.08 16.66 -13.46
CA LEU A 184 9.42 15.48 -12.68
C LEU A 184 10.74 15.70 -11.95
N SER A 185 10.73 15.51 -10.63
CA SER A 185 11.94 15.27 -9.85
C SER A 185 12.24 13.77 -9.89
N VAL A 186 13.44 13.39 -10.34
CA VAL A 186 13.79 11.98 -10.58
C VAL A 186 15.02 11.60 -9.78
N ARG A 187 14.88 10.54 -8.97
CA ARG A 187 15.99 9.81 -8.36
C ARG A 187 16.24 8.54 -9.17
N GLN A 188 17.49 8.27 -9.52
CA GLN A 188 17.88 7.02 -10.17
C GLN A 188 18.82 6.19 -9.29
N TYR A 189 18.70 4.87 -9.38
CA TYR A 189 19.55 3.91 -8.69
C TYR A 189 20.09 2.91 -9.71
N LEU A 190 21.39 2.66 -9.71
CA LEU A 190 21.97 1.58 -10.51
C LEU A 190 21.64 0.23 -9.89
N LEU A 191 21.29 -0.72 -10.74
CA LEU A 191 21.05 -2.11 -10.37
C LEU A 191 22.22 -2.95 -10.86
N HIS A 192 22.95 -3.55 -9.93
CA HIS A 192 24.06 -4.45 -10.24
C HIS A 192 23.64 -5.90 -9.93
N PRO A 193 23.76 -6.84 -10.88
CA PRO A 193 23.45 -8.25 -10.65
C PRO A 193 24.30 -8.93 -9.57
N SER A 194 25.48 -8.36 -9.28
CA SER A 194 26.51 -8.92 -8.40
C SER A 194 26.60 -8.23 -7.03
N VAL A 195 25.66 -7.33 -6.72
CA VAL A 195 25.61 -6.67 -5.41
C VAL A 195 24.64 -7.43 -4.51
N ASP A 196 25.11 -7.74 -3.30
CA ASP A 196 24.30 -8.30 -2.22
C ASP A 196 22.92 -7.62 -2.17
N PRO A 197 21.79 -8.36 -2.28
CA PRO A 197 20.46 -7.78 -2.19
C PRO A 197 20.27 -6.89 -0.96
N GLY A 198 21.03 -7.11 0.12
CA GLY A 198 21.00 -6.31 1.34
C GLY A 198 21.60 -4.90 1.22
N ASN A 199 22.34 -4.56 0.16
CA ASN A 199 23.04 -3.27 0.06
C ASN A 199 23.24 -2.76 -1.39
N PRO A 200 22.16 -2.33 -2.08
CA PRO A 200 22.26 -1.75 -3.42
C PRO A 200 23.11 -0.48 -3.35
N GLN A 201 24.27 -0.50 -4.00
CA GLN A 201 25.22 0.60 -3.88
C GLN A 201 24.64 1.86 -4.53
N PRO A 202 24.39 2.95 -3.76
CA PRO A 202 23.75 4.12 -4.32
C PRO A 202 24.75 4.89 -5.17
N SER A 203 24.57 4.89 -6.49
CA SER A 203 25.00 6.04 -7.29
C SER A 203 23.91 7.11 -7.13
N ILE A 204 24.07 8.00 -6.14
CA ILE A 204 23.13 9.10 -5.91
C ILE A 204 23.29 10.11 -7.05
N PHE A 205 22.65 9.83 -8.18
CA PHE A 205 22.35 10.86 -9.18
C PHE A 205 20.91 11.27 -8.92
N GLU A 206 20.74 12.31 -8.11
CA GLU A 206 19.47 13.02 -8.02
C GLU A 206 19.49 14.09 -9.12
N SER A 207 18.48 14.09 -9.99
CA SER A 207 18.18 15.32 -10.74
C SER A 207 17.13 16.08 -9.95
N ASP A 208 17.54 17.20 -9.35
CA ASP A 208 16.62 18.20 -8.78
C ASP A 208 15.78 18.82 -9.90
N GLY A 209 14.68 18.15 -10.23
CA GLY A 209 13.84 18.52 -11.36
C GLY A 209 14.58 18.48 -12.72
N ALA A 210 13.79 18.44 -13.78
CA ALA A 210 14.30 18.61 -15.14
C ALA A 210 14.94 20.00 -15.40
N TRP A 211 14.87 20.95 -14.44
CA TRP A 211 15.42 22.30 -14.60
C TRP A 211 16.85 22.48 -14.06
N ALA A 212 17.23 21.84 -12.94
CA ALA A 212 18.64 21.85 -12.51
C ALA A 212 19.48 20.84 -13.31
N SER A 213 18.86 19.77 -13.79
CA SER A 213 19.49 18.81 -14.69
C SER A 213 19.18 19.14 -16.14
N LYS A 214 20.18 19.56 -16.93
CA LYS A 214 20.06 19.60 -18.41
C LYS A 214 19.94 18.19 -19.03
N LYS A 215 19.65 17.17 -18.23
CA LYS A 215 19.72 15.75 -18.58
C LYS A 215 18.48 15.04 -18.06
N LYS A 216 17.63 14.63 -18.98
CA LYS A 216 16.52 13.72 -18.71
C LYS A 216 17.06 12.39 -18.17
N LEU A 217 16.69 12.04 -16.94
CA LEU A 217 17.14 10.79 -16.30
C LEU A 217 16.27 9.59 -16.67
N MET A 218 14.94 9.73 -16.60
CA MET A 218 14.00 8.64 -16.91
C MET A 218 13.71 8.60 -18.42
N PRO A 219 13.93 7.46 -19.11
CA PRO A 219 13.57 7.30 -20.52
C PRO A 219 12.07 7.47 -20.76
N ASP A 220 11.73 7.96 -21.96
CA ASP A 220 10.35 7.95 -22.44
C ASP A 220 9.90 6.55 -22.85
N GLY A 221 8.58 6.34 -22.85
CA GLY A 221 7.99 5.14 -23.43
C GLY A 221 8.24 3.85 -22.65
N LEU A 222 8.78 3.92 -21.42
CA LEU A 222 8.86 2.75 -20.55
C LEU A 222 7.45 2.17 -20.32
N ARG A 223 7.33 0.86 -20.48
CA ARG A 223 6.08 0.12 -20.30
C ARG A 223 6.34 -1.21 -19.62
N THR A 224 5.44 -1.58 -18.73
CA THR A 224 5.31 -2.96 -18.25
C THR A 224 4.85 -3.84 -19.41
N PRO A 225 5.38 -5.07 -19.60
CA PRO A 225 4.97 -5.96 -20.69
C PRO A 225 3.47 -6.21 -20.78
N SER A 226 2.78 -6.32 -19.64
CA SER A 226 1.31 -6.45 -19.57
C SER A 226 0.53 -5.21 -20.04
N GLY A 227 1.21 -4.06 -20.19
CA GLY A 227 0.60 -2.74 -20.39
C GLY A 227 0.05 -2.10 -19.12
N GLN A 228 -0.05 -2.84 -18.01
CA GLN A 228 -0.57 -2.33 -16.75
C GLN A 228 0.47 -1.45 -16.05
N ASP A 229 0.06 -0.24 -15.67
CA ASP A 229 0.92 0.72 -14.97
C ASP A 229 0.33 1.26 -13.67
N ARG A 230 -0.82 0.74 -13.23
CA ARG A 230 -1.49 1.06 -11.97
C ARG A 230 -2.10 -0.18 -11.35
N ILE A 231 -2.27 -0.13 -10.04
CA ILE A 231 -3.05 -1.14 -9.31
C ILE A 231 -4.52 -0.99 -9.68
N THR A 232 -5.18 -2.11 -9.93
CA THR A 232 -6.60 -2.19 -10.26
C THR A 232 -7.24 -3.27 -9.40
N CYS A 233 -8.38 -2.98 -8.79
CA CYS A 233 -9.13 -3.95 -7.99
C CYS A 233 -10.61 -3.85 -8.33
N ASP A 234 -11.29 -5.00 -8.44
CA ASP A 234 -12.73 -5.06 -8.63
C ASP A 234 -13.41 -4.91 -7.26
N ALA A 235 -13.87 -3.69 -6.98
CA ALA A 235 -14.56 -3.36 -5.74
C ALA A 235 -15.95 -4.01 -5.60
N SER A 236 -16.48 -4.63 -6.66
CA SER A 236 -17.72 -5.41 -6.59
C SER A 236 -17.53 -6.77 -5.92
N ILE A 237 -16.30 -7.30 -5.93
CA ILE A 237 -15.95 -8.56 -5.28
C ILE A 237 -15.62 -8.28 -3.82
N LYS A 238 -16.45 -8.79 -2.91
CA LYS A 238 -16.33 -8.58 -1.46
C LYS A 238 -16.40 -9.91 -0.71
N PRO A 239 -15.79 -10.01 0.48
CA PRO A 239 -15.95 -11.19 1.31
C PRO A 239 -17.40 -11.31 1.76
N THR A 240 -17.85 -12.54 1.99
CA THR A 240 -19.14 -12.78 2.62
C THR A 240 -19.12 -12.38 4.09
N ASN A 241 -17.94 -12.39 4.71
CA ASN A 241 -17.69 -12.09 6.12
C ASN A 241 -16.96 -10.76 6.36
N PHE A 242 -17.33 -9.68 5.65
CA PHE A 242 -16.66 -8.36 5.77
C PHE A 242 -16.67 -7.73 7.19
N ASP A 243 -17.59 -8.17 8.06
CA ASP A 243 -17.70 -7.78 9.47
C ASP A 243 -16.98 -8.76 10.43
N ALA A 244 -16.15 -9.68 9.90
CA ALA A 244 -15.41 -10.63 10.70
C ALA A 244 -14.52 -9.90 11.73
N PRO A 245 -14.48 -10.36 12.99
CA PRO A 245 -13.73 -9.68 14.04
C PRO A 245 -12.23 -9.80 13.80
N LEU A 246 -11.54 -8.66 13.91
CA LEU A 246 -10.09 -8.56 13.89
C LEU A 246 -9.55 -8.82 15.30
N ALA A 247 -9.68 -10.06 15.77
CA ALA A 247 -9.22 -10.47 17.10
C ALA A 247 -7.86 -11.18 17.01
N PRO A 248 -6.92 -10.93 17.95
CA PRO A 248 -5.70 -11.71 18.07
C PRO A 248 -6.01 -13.21 18.17
N GLN A 249 -5.32 -14.03 17.38
CA GLN A 249 -5.41 -15.50 17.45
C GLN A 249 -4.24 -16.08 18.24
#